data_AF-A0A238XRQ7-F1
#
_entry.id   AF-A0A238XRQ7-F1
#
_cell.length_a   1.000
_cell.length_b   1.000
_cell.length_c   1.000
_cell.angle_alpha   90.00
_cell.angle_beta   90.00
_cell.angle_gamma   90.00
#
_symmetry.space_group_name_H-M   'P 1'
#
loop_
_entity.id
_entity.type
_entity.pdbx_description
1 polymer ?
#
loop_
_entity_poly.entity_id
_entity_poly.type
_entity_poly.pdbx_seq_one_letter_code
_entity_poly.pdbx_strand_id
1 'polypeptide(L)' 'MRGEMVELIGWLGCFLLLLAYLFLYLKRFRLFLWFNLFASFTLTVYSILLKSLPFAIVNGFITIVVLKKIVTGEKS' A
#
# COMPACT_ATOMS: atom_id res chain seq x y z
N MET A 1 0.48 -6.65 -23.72
CA MET A 1 0.38 -7.81 -22.81
C MET A 1 1.17 -7.65 -21.50
N ARG A 2 2.52 -7.73 -21.45
CA ARG A 2 3.23 -7.62 -20.14
C ARG A 2 3.16 -6.22 -19.51
N GLY A 3 3.19 -5.16 -20.32
CA GLY A 3 3.09 -3.76 -19.83
C GLY A 3 1.74 -3.43 -19.21
N GLU A 4 0.63 -3.79 -19.87
CA GLU A 4 -0.73 -3.50 -19.39
C GLU A 4 -1.03 -4.16 -18.04
N MET A 5 -0.53 -5.38 -17.81
CA MET A 5 -0.68 -6.07 -16.53
C MET A 5 0.09 -5.36 -15.40
N VAL A 6 1.26 -4.81 -15.71
CA VAL A 6 2.07 -4.05 -14.74
C VAL A 6 1.35 -2.75 -14.38
N GLU A 7 0.81 -2.04 -15.37
CA GLU A 7 0.02 -0.82 -15.15
C GLU A 7 -1.24 -1.10 -14.33
N LEU A 8 -1.95 -2.19 -14.61
CA LEU A 8 -3.13 -2.60 -13.84
C LEU A 8 -2.79 -2.82 -12.35
N ILE A 9 -1.65 -3.44 -12.04
CA ILE A 9 -1.18 -3.63 -10.66
C ILE A 9 -0.91 -2.27 -9.99
N GLY A 10 -0.28 -1.33 -10.71
CA GLY A 10 -0.06 0.03 -10.23
C GLY A 10 -1.36 0.76 -9.90
N TRP A 11 -2.31 0.74 -10.84
CA TRP A 11 -3.63 1.35 -10.65
C TRP A 11 -4.43 0.72 -9.51
N LEU A 12 -4.36 -0.61 -9.35
CA LEU A 12 -4.99 -1.32 -8.24
C LEU A 12 -4.38 -0.93 -6.89
N GLY A 13 -3.06 -0.80 -6.83
CA GLY A 13 -2.35 -0.28 -5.65
C GLY A 13 -2.79 1.15 -5.28
N CYS A 14 -2.89 2.04 -6.28
CA CYS A 14 -3.40 3.40 -6.09
C CYS A 14 -4.86 3.43 -5.62
N PHE A 15 -5.73 2.61 -6.19
CA PHE A 15 -7.13 2.53 -5.77
C PHE A 15 -7.26 2.06 -4.32
N LEU A 16 -6.52 1.01 -3.93
CA LEU A 16 -6.47 0.54 -2.55
C LEU A 16 -5.96 1.63 -1.59
N LEU A 17 -4.98 2.43 -2.02
CA LEU A 17 -4.46 3.53 -1.23
C LEU A 17 -5.53 4.62 -1.01
N LEU A 18 -6.22 5.05 -2.07
CA LEU A 18 -7.33 6.01 -1.96
C LEU A 18 -8.43 5.49 -1.02
N LEU A 19 -8.77 4.20 -1.13
CA LEU A 19 -9.74 3.56 -0.27
C LEU A 19 -9.27 3.50 1.19
N ALA A 20 -7.98 3.25 1.43
CA ALA A 20 -7.39 3.33 2.76
C ALA A 20 -7.57 4.73 3.37
N TYR A 21 -7.21 5.77 2.63
CA TYR A 21 -7.37 7.16 3.09
C TYR A 21 -8.84 7.56 3.28
N LEU A 22 -9.76 6.99 2.50
CA LEU A 22 -11.19 7.13 2.76
C LEU A 22 -11.58 6.53 4.12
N PHE A 23 -11.07 5.34 4.47
CA PHE A 23 -11.31 4.76 5.80
C PHE A 23 -10.66 5.57 6.93
N LEU A 24 -9.52 6.21 6.67
CA LEU A 24 -8.90 7.12 7.61
C LEU A 24 -9.80 8.34 7.86
N TYR A 25 -10.35 8.93 6.79
CA TYR A 25 -11.31 10.03 6.87
C TYR A 25 -12.57 9.63 7.66
N LEU A 26 -13.08 8.41 7.46
CA LEU A 26 -14.21 7.84 8.21
C LEU A 26 -13.85 7.37 9.63
N LYS A 27 -12.64 7.65 10.13
CA LYS A 27 -12.13 7.25 11.45
C LYS A 27 -12.16 5.74 11.69
N ARG A 28 -12.12 4.93 10.63
CA ARG A 28 -12.07 3.47 10.67
C ARG A 28 -10.61 2.98 10.63
N PHE A 29 -9.86 3.27 11.69
CA PHE A 29 -8.41 3.05 11.75
C PHE A 29 -7.96 1.62 11.45
N ARG A 30 -8.68 0.59 11.93
CA ARG A 30 -8.34 -0.81 11.60
C ARG A 30 -8.42 -1.08 10.09
N LEU A 31 -9.49 -0.59 9.44
CA LEU A 31 -9.65 -0.77 7.99
C LEU A 31 -8.60 0.03 7.23
N PHE A 32 -8.30 1.26 7.67
CA PHE A 32 -7.19 2.03 7.11
C PHE A 32 -5.88 1.24 7.13
N LEU A 33 -5.50 0.65 8.28
CA LEU A 33 -4.25 -0.10 8.39
C LEU A 33 -4.21 -1.29 7.43
N TRP A 34 -5.27 -2.10 7.37
CA TRP A 34 -5.31 -3.26 6.47
C TRP A 34 -5.25 -2.85 4.99
N PHE A 35 -6.05 -1.87 4.57
CA PHE A 35 -6.04 -1.41 3.18
C PHE A 35 -4.72 -0.72 2.81
N ASN A 36 -4.13 0.03 3.74
CA ASN A 36 -2.83 0.67 3.51
C ASN A 36 -1.70 -0.36 3.42
N LEU A 37 -1.79 -1.47 4.15
CA LEU A 37 -0.84 -2.59 4.03
C LEU A 37 -0.91 -3.22 2.63
N PHE A 38 -2.11 -3.57 2.17
CA PHE A 38 -2.30 -4.16 0.83
C PHE A 38 -1.91 -3.19 -0.28
N ALA A 39 -2.25 -1.90 -0.14
CA ALA A 39 -1.88 -0.86 -1.09
C ALA A 39 -0.36 -0.71 -1.20
N SER A 40 0.33 -0.49 -0.06
CA SER A 40 1.78 -0.30 -0.03
C SER A 40 2.54 -1.54 -0.50
N PHE A 41 2.07 -2.74 -0.17
CA PHE A 41 2.66 -3.97 -0.69
C PHE A 41 2.51 -4.07 -2.23
N THR A 42 1.31 -3.81 -2.75
CA THR A 42 1.04 -3.83 -4.21
C THR A 42 1.89 -2.80 -4.93
N LEU A 43 2.01 -1.58 -4.41
CA LEU A 43 2.84 -0.52 -4.95
C LEU A 43 4.34 -0.83 -4.85
N THR A 44 4.77 -1.57 -3.83
CA THR A 44 6.15 -2.07 -3.73
C THR A 44 6.45 -3.04 -4.86
N VAL A 45 5.57 -4.02 -5.10
CA VAL A 45 5.69 -4.98 -6.21
C VAL A 45 5.72 -4.24 -7.55
N TYR A 46 4.79 -3.29 -7.75
CA TYR A 46 4.77 -2.44 -8.95
C TYR A 46 6.08 -1.66 -9.15
N SER A 47 6.62 -1.07 -8.08
CA SER A 47 7.88 -0.30 -8.13
C SER A 47 9.08 -1.18 -8.49
N ILE A 48 9.13 -2.42 -7.98
CA ILE A 48 10.16 -3.40 -8.36
C ILE A 48 10.04 -3.76 -9.85
N LEU A 49 8.82 -3.95 -10.34
CA LEU A 49 8.56 -4.22 -11.77
C LEU A 49 8.96 -3.05 -12.66
N LEU A 50 8.76 -1.81 -12.20
CA LEU A 50 9.23 -0.59 -12.85
C LEU A 50 10.74 -0.34 -12.70
N LYS A 51 11.45 -1.16 -11.90
CA LYS A 51 12.86 -0.96 -11.52
C LYS A 51 13.12 0.40 -10.86
N SER A 52 12.13 0.96 -10.16
CA SER A 52 12.22 2.25 -9.49
C SER A 52 12.61 2.07 -8.02
N LEU A 53 13.93 2.12 -7.77
CA LEU A 53 14.50 1.88 -6.44
C LEU A 53 13.92 2.81 -5.34
N PRO A 54 13.78 4.13 -5.56
CA PRO A 54 13.27 5.03 -4.53
C PRO A 54 11.84 4.69 -4.09
N PHE A 55 10.97 4.38 -5.05
CA PHE A 55 9.58 4.02 -4.76
C PHE A 55 9.46 2.65 -4.09
N ALA A 56 10.30 1.68 -4.48
CA ALA A 56 10.33 0.38 -3.83
C ALA A 56 10.75 0.50 -2.34
N ILE A 57 11.75 1.33 -2.03
CA ILE A 57 12.19 1.56 -0.65
C ILE A 57 11.09 2.22 0.18
N VAL A 58 10.48 3.29 -0.33
CA VAL A 58 9.44 4.03 0.41
C VAL A 58 8.21 3.16 0.66
N ASN A 59 7.68 2.50 -0.38
CA ASN A 59 6.50 1.65 -0.24
C ASN A 59 6.79 0.41 0.62
N GLY A 60 8.00 -0.16 0.51
CA GLY A 60 8.45 -1.27 1.35
C GLY A 60 8.53 -0.86 2.82
N PHE A 61 9.09 0.31 3.12
CA PHE A 61 9.14 0.85 4.47
C PHE A 61 7.74 1.09 5.05
N ILE A 62 6.82 1.68 4.26
CA ILE A 62 5.42 1.88 4.67
C ILE A 62 4.77 0.53 4.99
N THR A 63 4.97 -0.48 4.15
CA THR A 63 4.47 -1.85 4.36
C THR A 63 4.92 -2.39 5.72
N ILE A 64 6.22 -2.27 6.05
CA ILE A 64 6.79 -2.74 7.32
C ILE A 64 6.21 -1.98 8.51
N VAL A 65 6.13 -0.65 8.43
CA VAL A 65 5.61 0.19 9.51
C VAL A 65 4.13 -0.12 9.78
N VAL A 66 3.32 -0.25 8.73
CA VAL A 66 1.89 -0.57 8.84
C VAL A 66 1.70 -1.98 9.39
N LEU A 67 2.48 -2.96 8.92
CA LEU A 67 2.45 -4.33 9.43
C LEU A 67 2.78 -4.36 10.93
N LYS A 68 3.83 -3.65 11.35
CA LYS A 68 4.19 -3.53 12.77
C LYS A 68 3.03 -2.93 13.56
N LYS A 69 2.40 -1.85 13.08
CA LYS A 69 1.24 -1.24 13.76
C LYS A 69 0.06 -2.21 13.92
N ILE A 70 -0.21 -3.04 12.90
CA ILE A 70 -1.26 -4.06 12.97
C ILE A 70 -0.92 -5.11 14.05
N VAL A 71 0.32 -5.60 14.08
CA VAL A 71 0.77 -6.63 15.03
C VAL A 71 0.79 -6.11 16.47
N THR A 72 1.29 -4.89 16.70
CA THR A 72 1.33 -4.28 18.04
C THR A 72 -0.06 -3.85 18.53
N GLY A 73 -1.06 -3.79 17.64
CA GLY A 73 -2.42 -3.36 17.97
C GLY A 73 -2.52 -1.89 18.36
N GLU A 74 -1.57 -1.05 17.93
CA GLU A 74 -1.58 0.39 18.19
C GLU A 74 -2.83 1.03 17.57
N LYS A 75 -3.75 1.44 18.45
CA LYS A 75 -4.91 2.26 18.08
C LYS A 75 -4.47 3.72 18.15
N SER A 76 -3.95 4.24 17.05
CA SER A 76 -3.82 5.69 16.87
C SER A 76 -5.18 6.32 16.57
#